data_AF-W2SPD9-F1
#
_entry.id   AF-W2SPD9-F1
#
_cell.length_a   1.000
_cell.length_b   1.000
_cell.length_c   1.000
_cell.angle_alpha   90.00
_cell.angle_beta   90.00
_cell.angle_gamma   90.00
#
_symmetry.space_group_name_H-M   'P 1'
#
loop_
_entity.id
_entity.type
_entity.pdbx_description
1 polymer ?
#
loop_
_entity_poly.entity_id
_entity_poly.type
_entity_poly.pdbx_seq_one_letter_code
_entity_poly.pdbx_strand_id
1 'polypeptide(L)'
;MAICTYDARTFASEAAIEDLMMQAKKIKYDVIGLTETTRRHPLNVVYETGEEPFLDSRGVGRVGVHVNMSMAKNIDSFEQLTTRIARLRMRRCGPTPALTIFVAYAPTSSYKEEEVGAFYMDLESDFNAKIFPRSAPDEKM
;
A
#
# COMPACT_ATOMS: atom_id res chain seq x y z
N MET A 1 -8.65 -11.73 -9.31
CA MET A 1 -7.71 -10.75 -8.75
C MET A 1 -6.54 -11.50 -8.13
N ALA A 2 -5.32 -11.21 -8.54
CA ALA A 2 -4.07 -11.76 -8.04
C ALA A 2 -3.27 -10.65 -7.32
N ILE A 3 -2.99 -10.85 -6.04
CA ILE A 3 -2.23 -9.91 -5.21
C ILE A 3 -0.87 -10.56 -4.92
N CYS A 4 0.20 -9.80 -5.14
CA CYS A 4 1.57 -10.21 -4.84
C CYS A 4 2.18 -9.26 -3.82
N THR A 5 3.24 -9.71 -3.16
CA THR A 5 4.05 -8.88 -2.27
C THR A 5 5.51 -8.99 -2.69
N TYR A 6 6.21 -7.87 -2.72
CA TYR A 6 7.63 -7.81 -3.04
C TYR A 6 8.36 -6.96 -2.02
N ASP A 7 9.29 -7.59 -1.30
CA ASP A 7 10.22 -6.89 -0.43
C ASP A 7 11.42 -6.42 -1.25
N ALA A 8 11.50 -5.11 -1.47
CA ALA A 8 12.47 -4.56 -2.39
C ALA A 8 13.87 -4.46 -1.80
N ARG A 9 13.98 -4.45 -0.46
CA ARG A 9 15.19 -4.18 0.34
C ARG A 9 15.87 -2.83 0.11
N THR A 10 15.95 -2.35 -1.12
CA THR A 10 16.49 -1.04 -1.51
C THR A 10 15.94 -0.63 -2.86
N PHE A 11 14.93 0.24 -2.87
CA PHE A 11 14.40 0.86 -4.07
C PHE A 11 15.17 2.16 -4.40
N ALA A 12 16.50 2.13 -4.47
CA ALA A 12 17.31 3.36 -4.50
C ALA A 12 17.49 4.00 -5.88
N SER A 13 17.17 3.32 -6.98
CA SER A 13 17.38 3.81 -8.35
C SER A 13 16.16 3.59 -9.23
N GLU A 14 16.01 4.42 -10.27
CA GLU A 14 15.00 4.23 -11.32
C GLU A 14 15.16 2.88 -12.03
N ALA A 15 16.40 2.45 -12.26
CA ALA A 15 16.72 1.14 -12.84
C ALA A 15 16.12 -0.03 -12.03
N ALA A 16 16.13 0.04 -10.69
CA ALA A 16 15.51 -1.00 -9.86
C ALA A 16 13.98 -1.05 -10.04
N ILE A 17 13.35 0.09 -10.35
CA ILE A 17 11.90 0.15 -10.65
C ILE A 17 11.64 -0.42 -12.02
N GLU A 18 12.42 -0.03 -13.02
CA GLU A 18 12.30 -0.59 -14.36
C GLU A 18 12.48 -2.11 -14.36
N ASP A 19 13.47 -2.62 -13.64
CA ASP A 19 13.68 -4.05 -13.46
C ASP A 19 12.47 -4.71 -12.80
N LEU A 20 11.92 -4.13 -11.73
CA LEU A 20 10.68 -4.64 -11.12
C LEU A 20 9.55 -4.68 -12.15
N MET A 21 9.33 -3.62 -12.91
CA MET A 21 8.27 -3.56 -13.92
C MET A 21 8.49 -4.61 -15.03
N MET A 22 9.73 -4.78 -15.49
CA MET A 22 10.07 -5.81 -16.48
C MET A 22 9.85 -7.23 -15.96
N GLN A 23 10.17 -7.50 -14.69
CA GLN A 23 9.91 -8.80 -14.08
C GLN A 23 8.41 -8.99 -13.80
N ALA A 24 7.71 -7.95 -13.36
CA ALA A 24 6.28 -7.97 -13.11
C ALA A 24 5.50 -8.33 -14.38
N LYS A 25 5.92 -7.85 -15.56
CA LYS A 25 5.35 -8.23 -16.87
C LYS A 25 5.39 -9.73 -17.16
N LYS A 26 6.28 -10.50 -16.50
CA LYS A 26 6.42 -11.96 -16.70
C LYS A 26 5.45 -12.76 -15.82
N ILE A 27 4.80 -12.12 -14.87
CA ILE A 27 3.84 -12.77 -13.97
C ILE A 27 2.45 -12.18 -14.16
N LYS A 28 1.42 -12.98 -13.86
CA LYS A 28 0.05 -12.48 -13.81
C LYS A 28 -0.20 -11.85 -12.44
N TYR A 29 -0.35 -10.54 -12.41
CA TYR A 29 -0.66 -9.78 -11.19
C TYR A 29 -1.71 -8.70 -11.47
N ASP A 30 -2.50 -8.38 -10.45
CA ASP A 30 -3.42 -7.24 -10.45
C ASP A 30 -2.91 -6.13 -9.52
N VAL A 31 -2.33 -6.50 -8.38
CA VAL A 31 -1.75 -5.58 -7.38
C VAL A 31 -0.46 -6.20 -6.81
N ILE A 32 0.59 -5.39 -6.65
CA ILE A 32 1.82 -5.76 -5.94
C ILE A 32 2.00 -4.81 -4.75
N GLY A 33 1.96 -5.34 -3.53
CA GLY A 33 2.37 -4.62 -2.33
C GLY A 33 3.90 -4.57 -2.24
N LEU A 34 4.45 -3.39 -2.09
CA LEU A 34 5.89 -3.15 -2.00
C LEU A 34 6.27 -2.82 -0.56
N THR A 35 7.35 -3.43 -0.06
CA THR A 35 7.97 -3.07 1.22
C THR A 35 9.43 -2.66 1.05
N GLU A 36 9.96 -1.94 2.04
CA GLU A 36 11.33 -1.41 2.09
C GLU A 36 11.70 -0.47 0.93
N THR A 37 10.78 0.42 0.58
CA THR A 37 10.97 1.47 -0.44
C THR A 37 11.85 2.64 0.00
N THR A 38 12.72 2.45 1.00
CA THR A 38 13.54 3.51 1.61
C THR A 38 14.39 4.23 0.55
N ARG A 39 14.17 5.53 0.41
CA ARG A 39 14.91 6.40 -0.52
C ARG A 39 15.50 7.59 0.21
N ARG A 40 16.70 7.99 -0.19
CA ARG A 40 17.34 9.22 0.30
C ARG A 40 16.72 10.48 -0.30
N HIS A 41 16.12 10.40 -1.50
CA HIS A 41 15.57 11.54 -2.23
C HIS A 41 14.15 11.24 -2.74
N PRO A 42 13.21 12.20 -2.62
CA PRO A 42 11.90 12.12 -3.24
C PRO A 42 11.98 11.93 -4.75
N LEU A 43 11.32 10.91 -5.28
CA LEU A 43 11.08 10.77 -6.72
C LEU A 43 9.56 10.71 -6.92
N ASN A 44 9.00 11.74 -7.54
CA ASN A 44 7.65 11.69 -8.10
C ASN A 44 7.77 10.93 -9.43
N VAL A 45 7.49 9.63 -9.45
CA VAL A 45 7.42 8.89 -10.72
C VAL A 45 5.98 8.48 -10.96
N VAL A 46 5.25 9.36 -11.65
CA VAL A 46 4.06 8.96 -12.41
C VAL A 46 4.61 8.48 -13.75
N TYR A 47 4.58 7.17 -14.01
CA TYR A 47 5.04 6.67 -15.30
C TYR A 47 4.04 7.06 -16.39
N GLU A 48 4.54 7.65 -17.48
CA GLU A 48 3.77 8.05 -18.66
C GLU A 48 3.11 6.87 -19.42
N THR A 49 3.36 5.64 -18.99
CA THR A 49 2.78 4.42 -19.59
C THR A 49 1.34 4.13 -19.14
N GLY A 50 0.76 4.94 -18.25
CA GLY A 50 -0.58 4.75 -17.71
C GLY A 50 -0.68 3.63 -16.66
N GLU A 51 0.46 3.08 -16.25
CA GLU A 51 0.62 2.31 -15.01
C GLU A 51 0.95 3.30 -13.87
N GLU A 52 0.14 3.34 -12.83
CA GLU A 52 0.36 4.20 -11.66
C GLU A 52 0.94 3.38 -10.50
N PRO A 53 2.28 3.36 -10.29
CA PRO A 53 2.81 2.95 -9.01
C PRO A 53 2.56 4.08 -7.99
N PHE A 54 1.75 3.78 -6.98
CA PHE A 54 1.61 4.66 -5.82
C PHE A 54 2.77 4.37 -4.87
N LEU A 55 3.84 5.13 -5.06
CA LEU A 55 5.01 5.18 -4.18
C LEU A 55 5.00 6.56 -3.50
N ASP A 56 4.88 6.62 -2.17
CA ASP A 56 4.99 7.91 -1.46
C ASP A 56 6.40 8.46 -1.69
N SER A 57 6.47 9.58 -2.40
CA SER A 57 7.69 10.29 -2.73
C SER A 57 8.32 10.97 -1.51
N ARG A 58 7.71 10.93 -0.32
CA ARG A 58 8.26 11.63 0.86
C ARG A 58 9.53 11.00 1.45
N GLY A 59 10.14 9.98 0.84
CA GLY A 59 11.43 9.43 1.29
C GLY A 59 11.39 8.72 2.66
N VAL A 60 10.22 8.61 3.29
CA VAL A 60 10.02 8.01 4.62
C VAL A 60 9.11 6.77 4.56
N GLY A 61 8.39 6.55 3.45
CA GLY A 61 7.57 5.37 3.28
C GLY A 61 8.39 4.12 2.99
N ARG A 62 8.29 3.12 3.88
CA ARG A 62 8.78 1.75 3.64
C ARG A 62 7.75 0.90 2.93
N VAL A 63 6.60 1.45 2.53
CA VAL A 63 5.50 0.70 1.91
C VAL A 63 4.96 1.44 0.70
N GLY A 64 4.56 0.69 -0.33
CA GLY A 64 3.96 1.21 -1.55
C GLY A 64 3.11 0.16 -2.25
N VAL A 65 2.42 0.55 -3.31
CA VAL A 65 1.61 -0.38 -4.12
C VAL A 65 1.81 -0.10 -5.60
N HIS A 66 2.02 -1.16 -6.37
CA HIS A 66 1.92 -1.14 -7.83
C HIS A 66 0.62 -1.81 -8.27
N VAL A 67 -0.17 -1.15 -9.12
CA VAL A 67 -1.45 -1.68 -9.61
C VAL A 67 -1.37 -1.86 -11.12
N ASN A 68 -1.81 -3.02 -11.60
CA ASN A 68 -1.90 -3.28 -13.03
C ASN A 68 -2.82 -2.25 -13.70
N MET A 69 -2.43 -1.72 -14.87
CA MET A 69 -3.19 -0.71 -15.61
C MET A 69 -4.66 -1.10 -15.84
N SER A 70 -4.94 -2.37 -16.11
CA SER A 70 -6.32 -2.86 -16.31
C SER A 70 -7.21 -2.68 -15.08
N MET A 71 -6.59 -2.64 -13.88
CA MET A 71 -7.23 -2.46 -12.58
C MET A 71 -7.18 -1.01 -12.08
N ALA A 72 -6.38 -0.12 -12.69
CA ALA A 72 -6.20 1.27 -12.22
C ALA A 72 -7.52 2.04 -12.10
N LYS A 73 -8.45 1.86 -13.04
CA LYS A 73 -9.80 2.46 -13.00
C LYS A 73 -10.62 2.09 -11.76
N ASN A 74 -10.29 0.98 -11.12
CA ASN A 74 -10.98 0.48 -9.93
C ASN A 74 -10.38 1.07 -8.65
N ILE A 75 -9.27 1.79 -8.69
CA ILE A 75 -8.71 2.45 -7.50
C ILE A 75 -9.68 3.53 -7.02
N ASP A 76 -9.95 3.51 -5.71
CA ASP A 76 -10.77 4.49 -5.01
C ASP A 76 -9.87 5.48 -4.26
N SER A 77 -8.98 4.95 -3.42
CA SER A 77 -8.00 5.74 -2.69
C SER A 77 -6.76 4.91 -2.35
N PHE A 78 -5.62 5.58 -2.24
CA PHE A 78 -4.41 5.06 -1.63
C PHE A 78 -4.01 5.99 -0.50
N GLU A 79 -3.80 5.43 0.69
CA GLU A 79 -3.45 6.18 1.89
C GLU A 79 -2.30 5.48 2.60
N GLN A 80 -1.22 6.21 2.84
CA GLN A 80 -0.19 5.76 3.76
C GLN A 80 -0.60 6.15 5.19
N LEU A 81 -0.85 5.14 6.03
CA LEU A 81 -1.35 5.33 7.40
C LEU A 81 -0.20 5.59 8.36
N THR A 82 0.89 4.82 8.21
CA THR A 82 2.13 5.00 8.97
C THR A 82 3.35 4.77 8.06
N THR A 83 4.57 4.86 8.59
CA THR A 83 5.79 4.57 7.82
C THR A 83 5.86 3.12 7.32
N ARG A 84 5.09 2.20 7.94
CA ARG A 84 5.10 0.76 7.66
C ARG A 84 3.75 0.19 7.26
N ILE A 85 2.70 1.00 7.21
CA ILE A 85 1.34 0.56 6.87
C ILE A 85 0.77 1.49 5.81
N ALA A 86 0.34 0.92 4.69
CA ALA A 86 -0.38 1.60 3.64
C ALA A 86 -1.68 0.84 3.32
N ARG A 87 -2.64 1.56 2.76
CA ARG A 87 -3.97 1.06 2.44
C ARG A 87 -4.35 1.46 1.03
N LEU A 88 -4.67 0.46 0.22
CA LEU A 88 -5.29 0.63 -1.09
C LEU A 88 -6.76 0.23 -0.98
N ARG A 89 -7.66 1.15 -1.32
CA ARG A 89 -9.09 0.89 -1.47
C ARG A 89 -9.43 0.84 -2.95
N MET A 90 -10.16 -0.19 -3.36
CA MET A 90 -10.59 -0.41 -4.73
C MET A 90 -12.10 -0.63 -4.79
N ARG A 91 -12.76 0.08 -5.71
CA ARG A 91 -14.16 -0.11 -6.06
C ARG A 91 -14.34 -1.45 -6.77
N ARG A 92 -15.49 -2.07 -6.54
CA ARG A 92 -15.95 -3.25 -7.28
C ARG A 92 -17.23 -2.90 -8.02
N CYS A 93 -17.45 -3.54 -9.16
CA CYS A 93 -18.67 -3.33 -9.93
C CYS A 93 -19.89 -3.95 -9.22
N GLY A 94 -21.05 -3.32 -9.37
CA GLY A 94 -22.32 -3.81 -8.83
C GLY A 94 -22.45 -3.62 -7.31
N PRO A 95 -23.32 -4.38 -6.63
CA PRO A 95 -23.60 -4.24 -5.20
C PRO A 95 -22.47 -4.80 -4.30
N THR A 96 -21.31 -5.11 -4.88
CA THR A 96 -20.19 -5.71 -4.13
C THR A 96 -19.48 -4.64 -3.30
N PRO A 97 -19.22 -4.88 -2.00
CA PRO A 97 -18.45 -3.95 -1.19
C PRO A 97 -17.07 -3.66 -1.78
N ALA A 98 -16.58 -2.45 -1.53
CA ALA A 98 -15.22 -2.05 -1.92
C ALA A 98 -14.19 -3.00 -1.27
N LEU A 99 -13.16 -3.34 -2.03
CA LEU A 99 -12.02 -4.10 -1.54
C LEU A 99 -11.04 -3.15 -0.86
N THR A 100 -10.55 -3.53 0.32
CA THR A 100 -9.45 -2.84 1.00
C THR A 100 -8.27 -3.79 1.14
N ILE A 101 -7.09 -3.35 0.69
CA ILE A 101 -5.82 -4.07 0.77
C ILE A 101 -4.91 -3.27 1.69
N PHE A 102 -4.38 -3.90 2.73
CA PHE A 102 -3.34 -3.33 3.56
C PHE A 102 -1.98 -3.88 3.14
N VAL A 103 -1.00 -3.00 2.97
CA VAL A 103 0.41 -3.35 2.79
C VAL A 103 1.13 -2.96 4.06
N ALA A 104 1.73 -3.96 4.71
CA ALA A 104 2.36 -3.78 6.00
C ALA A 104 3.76 -4.38 6.00
N TYR A 105 4.74 -3.63 6.51
CA TYR A 105 6.08 -4.14 6.78
C TYR A 105 6.24 -4.37 8.29
N ALA A 106 6.14 -5.64 8.69
CA ALA A 106 6.20 -6.01 10.10
C ALA A 106 7.57 -5.67 10.72
N PRO A 107 7.62 -5.19 11.98
CA PRO A 107 8.87 -5.09 12.72
C PRO A 107 9.58 -6.45 12.84
N THR A 108 10.89 -6.44 12.69
CA THR A 108 11.75 -7.59 12.97
C THR A 108 11.90 -7.80 14.49
N SER A 109 12.40 -8.96 14.91
CA SER A 109 12.63 -9.28 16.32
C SER A 109 13.68 -8.40 17.02
N SER A 110 14.38 -7.52 16.28
CA SER A 110 15.34 -6.56 16.82
C SER A 110 14.69 -5.28 17.36
N TYR A 111 13.41 -5.04 17.07
CA TYR A 111 12.67 -3.90 17.59
C TYR A 111 12.26 -4.14 19.04
N LYS A 112 12.03 -3.06 19.80
CA LYS A 112 11.54 -3.18 21.18
C LYS A 112 10.10 -3.70 21.17
N GLU A 113 9.73 -4.46 22.20
CA GLU A 113 8.37 -5.01 22.32
C GLU A 113 7.30 -3.91 22.28
N GLU A 114 7.58 -2.73 22.84
CA GLU A 114 6.67 -1.58 22.78
C GLU A 114 6.44 -1.10 21.34
N GLU A 115 7.48 -1.08 20.50
CA GLU A 115 7.39 -0.67 19.09
C GLU A 115 6.63 -1.72 18.26
N VAL A 116 6.80 -3.01 18.59
CA VAL A 116 6.04 -4.10 17.99
C VAL A 116 4.57 -4.00 18.38
N GLY A 117 4.29 -3.76 19.67
CA GLY A 117 2.94 -3.57 20.19
C GLY A 117 2.23 -2.39 19.51
N ALA A 118 2.89 -1.22 19.45
CA ALA A 118 2.36 -0.05 18.78
C ALA A 118 2.00 -0.32 17.31
N PHE A 119 2.86 -1.05 16.58
CA PHE A 119 2.58 -1.42 15.19
C PHE A 119 1.30 -2.25 15.02
N TYR A 120 1.10 -3.26 15.87
CA TYR A 120 -0.12 -4.08 15.79
C TYR A 120 -1.36 -3.32 16.26
N MET A 121 -1.22 -2.42 17.23
CA MET A 121 -2.31 -1.55 17.67
C MET A 121 -2.77 -0.60 16.55
N ASP A 122 -1.82 0.02 15.84
CA ASP A 122 -2.12 0.87 14.67
C ASP A 122 -2.86 0.06 13.59
N LEU A 123 -2.33 -1.12 13.24
CA LEU A 123 -2.93 -2.00 12.23
C LEU A 123 -4.34 -2.45 12.61
N GLU A 124 -4.55 -2.83 13.87
CA GLU A 124 -5.85 -3.27 14.39
C GLU A 124 -6.86 -2.11 14.39
N SER A 125 -6.45 -0.92 14.83
CA SER A 125 -7.29 0.27 14.84
C SER A 125 -7.79 0.60 13.44
N ASP A 126 -6.89 0.62 12.45
CA ASP A 126 -7.21 0.90 11.06
C ASP A 126 -8.09 -0.17 10.40
N PHE A 127 -7.86 -1.44 10.74
CA PHE A 127 -8.69 -2.55 10.27
C PHE A 127 -10.12 -2.45 10.85
N ASN A 128 -10.22 -2.26 12.16
CA ASN A 128 -11.50 -2.20 12.86
C ASN A 128 -12.34 -0.99 12.44
N ALA A 129 -11.72 0.16 12.18
CA ALA A 129 -12.40 1.34 11.65
C ALA A 129 -13.13 1.09 10.31
N LYS A 130 -12.75 0.03 9.57
CA LYS A 130 -13.41 -0.35 8.31
C LYS A 130 -14.47 -1.43 8.48
N ILE A 131 -14.30 -2.35 9.41
CA ILE A 131 -15.30 -3.40 9.68
C ILE A 131 -16.46 -2.86 10.50
N PHE A 132 -16.17 -2.00 11.47
CA PHE A 132 -17.13 -1.34 12.33
C PHE A 132 -16.95 0.18 12.23
N PRO A 133 -17.47 0.83 11.16
CA PRO A 133 -17.47 2.29 11.14
C PRO A 133 -18.24 2.74 12.38
N ARG A 134 -17.59 3.47 13.29
CA ARG A 134 -18.26 4.05 14.46
C ARG A 134 -19.50 4.77 13.95
N SER A 135 -20.69 4.29 14.31
CA SER A 135 -21.94 5.00 14.07
C SER A 135 -21.77 6.41 14.65
N ALA A 136 -21.99 7.43 13.83
CA ALA A 136 -21.98 8.81 14.29
C ALA A 136 -22.85 8.91 15.55
N PRO A 137 -22.44 9.62 16.60
CA PRO A 137 -23.33 9.85 17.73
C PRO A 137 -24.55 10.58 17.16
N ASP A 138 -25.73 9.98 17.32
CA ASP A 138 -27.00 10.62 17.00
C ASP A 138 -27.00 12.01 17.65
N GLU A 139 -26.93 13.06 16.82
CA GLU A 139 -27.28 14.41 17.25
C GLU A 139 -28.74 14.36 17.68
N LYS A 140 -28.97 14.16 18.98
CA LYS A 140 -30.27 14.35 19.58
C LYS A 140 -30.50 15.84 19.74
N MET A 141 -31.38 16.33 18.88
CA MET A 141 -32.12 17.58 18.92
C MET A 141 -32.84 17.78 20.26
#